data_AF-A0AAJ2VAU2-F1
#
_entry.id   AF-A0AAJ2VAU2-F1
#
_cell.length_a   1.000
_cell.length_b   1.000
_cell.length_c   1.000
_cell.angle_alpha   90.00
_cell.angle_beta   90.00
_cell.angle_gamma   90.00
#
_symmetry.space_group_name_H-M   'P 1'
#
loop_
_entity.id
_entity.type
_entity.pdbx_description
1 polymer ?
#
loop_
_entity_poly.entity_id
_entity_poly.type
_entity_poly.pdbx_seq_one_letter_code
_entity_poly.pdbx_strand_id
1 'polypeptide(L)'
;MPTPSASWTAARWHQLFCACQQQLVSYLAGKTGSRDEAQELAQETWLRLADAPPQLPDGSSPTLEAARAYLFATAKHLAIDRLRQRGAQQRCMDDWAQLQPEAEGDVADRAMYRQALAVVERTIADLPERMQAALLAHRLHGERQADIAQRLQVSLNTVERDLMQADACLETALLRWRGGVEAGLQASSRKRRRRALGALLGMAGMACAAWPAWQMWSRRVLWQGELASATGVQRSLELPDGSVLRVDAASRVALTYRADLRQAQLLEGAAFFAVARDAARPFVVEAGPLRVTVLGTRFGVELEPDAVRVQVESGQVRVEHAATGRSQLLQDSQSLRIPLDGGAGDADGAAWQPQLQQRPAAWREGELVFEQEPLGRVVHRLGRYTRRRLVVEEGAAQLAISGHVRIAQTERWLRGLPQFAPVQVSVLDDGGLRIARRGGRAEP
;
A
#
# COMPACT_ATOMS: atom_id res chain seq x y z
N MET A 1 50.77 20.65 27.00
CA MET A 1 50.02 19.38 26.98
C MET A 1 48.55 19.70 27.27
N PRO A 2 47.66 19.89 26.27
CA PRO A 2 46.23 19.99 26.54
C PRO A 2 45.64 18.59 26.68
N THR A 3 44.77 18.45 27.67
CA THR A 3 44.13 17.21 28.11
C THR A 3 43.26 16.58 27.00
N PRO A 4 43.19 15.24 26.93
CA PRO A 4 42.28 14.56 26.00
C PRO A 4 40.83 14.92 26.35
N SER A 5 40.11 15.52 25.40
CA SER A 5 38.68 15.78 25.51
C SER A 5 37.94 14.46 25.68
N ALA A 6 37.29 14.28 26.82
CA ALA A 6 36.55 13.06 27.13
C ALA A 6 35.47 12.79 26.07
N SER A 7 35.52 11.59 25.46
CA SER A 7 34.51 11.09 24.53
C SER A 7 33.10 11.19 25.11
N TRP A 8 32.10 11.45 24.26
CA TRP A 8 30.70 11.40 24.68
C TRP A 8 30.30 9.95 24.98
N THR A 9 30.14 9.64 26.27
CA THR A 9 29.57 8.37 26.72
C THR A 9 28.05 8.42 26.64
N ALA A 10 27.39 7.25 26.57
CA ALA A 10 25.93 7.13 26.63
C ALA A 10 25.34 7.84 27.87
N ALA A 11 26.08 7.83 28.99
CA ALA A 11 25.71 8.54 30.22
C ALA A 11 25.66 10.08 30.04
N ARG A 12 26.58 10.68 29.28
CA ARG A 12 26.55 12.13 29.00
C ARG A 12 25.41 12.50 28.04
N TRP A 13 25.11 11.66 27.06
CA TRP A 13 23.94 11.85 26.18
C TRP A 13 22.63 11.73 26.95
N HIS A 14 22.52 10.78 27.88
CA HIS A 14 21.36 10.65 28.76
C HIS A 14 21.17 11.89 29.65
N GLN A 15 22.24 12.43 30.26
CA GLN A 15 22.16 13.67 31.03
C GLN A 15 21.70 14.87 30.19
N LEU A 16 22.23 15.02 28.96
CA LEU A 16 21.79 16.06 28.02
C LEU A 16 20.31 15.90 27.63
N PHE A 17 19.88 14.67 27.36
CA PHE A 17 18.49 14.37 27.02
C PHE A 17 17.54 14.73 28.18
N CYS A 18 17.84 14.29 29.41
CA CYS A 18 17.04 14.63 30.59
C CYS A 18 16.95 16.15 30.81
N ALA A 19 18.06 16.88 30.62
CA ALA A 19 18.07 18.34 30.75
C ALA A 19 17.24 19.06 29.69
N CYS A 20 17.12 18.50 28.48
CA CYS A 20 16.38 19.09 27.37
C CYS A 20 14.99 18.47 27.12
N GLN A 21 14.58 17.46 27.89
CA GLN A 21 13.40 16.64 27.60
C GLN A 21 12.11 17.47 27.50
N GLN A 22 11.86 18.35 28.47
CA GLN A 22 10.67 19.20 28.46
C GLN A 22 10.66 20.16 27.26
N GLN A 23 11.81 20.76 26.93
CA GLN A 23 11.95 21.65 25.77
C GLN A 23 11.79 20.90 24.45
N LEU A 24 12.28 19.65 24.38
CA LEU A 24 12.14 18.79 23.21
C LEU A 24 10.68 18.40 22.98
N VAL A 25 9.95 18.00 24.03
CA VAL A 25 8.52 17.68 23.95
C VAL A 25 7.70 18.90 23.57
N SER A 26 7.97 20.08 24.14
CA SER A 26 7.31 21.32 23.72
C SER A 26 7.59 21.69 22.26
N TYR A 27 8.85 21.52 21.82
CA TYR A 27 9.26 21.75 20.43
C TYR A 27 8.59 20.79 19.44
N LEU A 28 8.43 19.52 19.83
CA LEU A 28 7.77 18.50 19.03
C LEU A 28 6.25 18.65 19.03
N ALA A 29 5.64 19.02 20.15
CA ALA A 29 4.20 19.24 20.27
C ALA A 29 3.73 20.37 19.35
N GLY A 30 4.53 21.43 19.20
CA GLY A 30 4.27 22.49 18.22
C GLY A 30 4.38 22.06 16.76
N LYS A 31 4.89 20.86 16.47
CA LYS A 31 5.03 20.30 15.12
C LYS A 31 4.04 19.17 14.83
N THR A 32 3.76 18.34 15.82
CA THR A 32 2.80 17.23 15.71
C THR A 32 1.36 17.65 15.99
N GLY A 33 1.17 18.76 16.70
CA GLY A 33 -0.15 19.21 17.16
C GLY A 33 -0.73 18.37 18.30
N SER A 34 0.00 17.34 18.76
CA SER A 34 -0.39 16.45 19.86
C SER A 34 0.77 16.30 20.85
N ARG A 35 0.47 16.49 22.13
CA ARG A 35 1.45 16.34 23.22
C ARG A 35 1.87 14.90 23.43
N ASP A 36 0.95 13.96 23.22
CA ASP A 36 1.21 12.53 23.37
C ASP A 36 2.15 12.02 22.26
N GLU A 37 1.90 12.41 21.01
CA GLU A 37 2.81 12.10 19.89
C GLU A 37 4.19 12.74 20.08
N ALA A 38 4.25 13.93 20.69
CA ALA A 38 5.51 14.59 20.99
C ALA A 38 6.32 13.87 22.07
N GLN A 39 5.66 13.25 23.05
CA GLN A 39 6.32 12.41 24.04
C GLN A 39 6.86 11.11 23.42
N GLU A 40 6.08 10.46 22.55
CA GLU A 40 6.54 9.26 21.83
C GLU A 40 7.77 9.55 20.96
N LEU A 41 7.75 10.64 20.17
CA LEU A 41 8.87 11.03 19.33
C LEU A 41 10.11 11.44 20.13
N ALA A 42 9.93 12.06 21.30
CA ALA A 42 11.03 12.36 22.21
C ALA A 42 11.67 11.06 22.75
N GLN A 43 10.87 10.05 23.08
CA GLN A 43 11.35 8.75 23.53
C GLN A 43 12.08 7.98 22.41
N GLU A 44 11.55 8.00 21.19
CA GLU A 44 12.20 7.37 20.03
C GLU A 44 13.52 8.07 19.66
N THR A 45 13.59 9.40 19.82
CA THR A 45 14.84 10.16 19.62
C THR A 45 15.93 9.67 20.58
N TRP A 46 15.59 9.43 21.85
CA TRP A 46 16.54 8.91 22.83
C TRP A 46 17.00 7.49 22.50
N LEU A 47 16.07 6.59 22.14
CA LEU A 47 16.39 5.20 21.78
C LEU A 47 17.39 5.13 20.63
N ARG A 48 17.21 5.96 19.58
CA ARG A 48 18.15 6.02 18.45
C ARG A 48 19.54 6.55 18.84
N LEU A 49 19.59 7.54 19.72
CA LEU A 49 20.86 8.11 20.19
C LEU A 49 21.60 7.19 21.16
N ALA A 50 20.87 6.36 21.91
CA ALA A 50 21.43 5.38 22.83
C ALA A 50 22.06 4.19 22.11
N ASP A 51 21.45 3.72 21.02
CA ASP A 51 21.96 2.58 20.21
C ASP A 51 23.14 2.95 19.30
N ALA A 52 23.18 4.18 18.78
CA ALA A 52 24.21 4.63 17.84
C ALA A 52 24.65 6.08 18.10
N PRO A 53 25.48 6.34 19.14
CA PRO A 53 25.98 7.67 19.40
C PRO A 53 26.86 8.14 18.21
N PRO A 54 26.61 9.35 17.67
CA PRO A 54 27.31 9.82 16.47
C PRO A 54 28.81 10.01 16.75
N GLN A 55 29.64 9.45 15.87
CA GLN A 55 31.08 9.72 15.85
C GLN A 55 31.35 10.83 14.82
N LEU A 56 31.98 11.94 15.23
CA LEU A 56 32.43 12.96 14.29
C LEU A 56 33.54 12.37 13.38
N PRO A 57 33.62 12.77 12.09
CA PRO A 57 34.61 12.24 11.15
C PRO A 57 36.06 12.37 11.61
N ASP A 58 36.32 13.39 12.45
CA ASP A 58 37.66 13.72 12.96
C ASP A 58 37.98 13.07 14.31
N GLY A 59 37.12 12.18 14.83
CA GLY A 59 37.27 11.51 16.13
C GLY A 59 37.17 12.44 17.35
N SER A 60 36.87 13.72 17.14
CA SER A 60 36.69 14.72 18.19
C SER A 60 35.30 14.63 18.83
N SER A 61 35.20 15.04 20.08
CA SER A 61 33.91 15.09 20.79
C SER A 61 33.13 16.35 20.41
N PRO A 62 31.82 16.27 20.08
CA PRO A 62 31.04 17.47 19.80
C PRO A 62 30.97 18.39 21.03
N THR A 63 30.97 19.71 20.81
CA THR A 63 30.63 20.69 21.87
C THR A 63 29.20 20.45 22.39
N LEU A 64 28.90 20.85 23.64
CA LEU A 64 27.56 20.71 24.25
C LEU A 64 26.44 21.30 23.36
N GLU A 65 26.72 22.42 22.72
CA GLU A 65 25.79 23.11 21.84
C GLU A 65 25.54 22.34 20.53
N ALA A 66 26.58 21.75 19.94
CA ALA A 66 26.47 20.88 18.77
C ALA A 66 25.72 19.57 19.09
N ALA A 67 25.94 18.99 20.26
CA ALA A 67 25.21 17.80 20.72
C ALA A 67 23.72 18.11 20.93
N ARG A 68 23.39 19.29 21.50
CA ARG A 68 22.01 19.77 21.63
C ARG A 68 21.37 20.01 20.26
N ALA A 69 22.07 20.67 19.34
CA ALA A 69 21.58 20.90 17.99
C ALA A 69 21.29 19.59 17.25
N TYR A 70 22.18 18.59 17.40
CA TYR A 70 22.00 17.26 16.82
C TYR A 70 20.77 16.54 17.37
N LEU A 71 20.56 16.57 18.69
CA LEU A 71 19.39 15.97 19.35
C LEU A 71 18.07 16.56 18.82
N PHE A 72 17.98 17.88 18.68
CA PHE A 72 16.80 18.54 18.13
C PHE A 72 16.64 18.31 16.62
N ALA A 73 17.74 18.19 15.86
CA ALA A 73 17.70 17.86 14.44
C ALA A 73 17.17 16.43 14.20
N THR A 74 17.63 15.46 15.00
CA THR A 74 17.16 14.07 14.94
C THR A 74 15.68 13.97 15.29
N ALA A 75 15.24 14.63 16.37
CA ALA A 75 13.84 14.71 16.75
C ALA A 75 12.97 15.38 15.67
N LYS A 76 13.47 16.44 15.03
CA LYS A 76 12.80 17.11 13.90
C LYS A 76 12.66 16.19 12.70
N HIS A 77 13.69 15.41 12.35
CA HIS A 77 13.61 14.46 11.24
C HIS A 77 12.61 13.34 11.50
N LEU A 78 12.59 12.79 12.72
CA LEU A 78 11.59 11.85 13.21
C LEU A 78 10.16 12.42 13.10
N ALA A 79 9.96 13.66 13.56
CA ALA A 79 8.66 14.33 13.45
C ALA A 79 8.23 14.57 12.01
N ILE A 80 9.14 14.99 11.12
CA ILE A 80 8.85 15.20 9.70
C ILE A 80 8.50 13.87 9.02
N ASP A 81 9.22 12.80 9.34
CA ASP A 81 8.95 11.48 8.79
C ASP A 81 7.57 10.97 9.24
N ARG A 82 7.24 11.16 10.53
CA ARG A 82 5.93 10.84 11.09
C ARG A 82 4.79 11.67 10.48
N LEU A 83 5.01 12.97 10.28
CA LEU A 83 4.05 13.86 9.61
C LEU A 83 3.90 13.56 8.12
N ARG A 84 4.94 13.07 7.44
CA ARG A 84 4.86 12.60 6.05
C ARG A 84 4.07 11.30 5.94
N GLN A 85 4.29 10.36 6.85
CA GLN A 85 3.48 9.15 6.97
C GLN A 85 2.01 9.50 7.28
N ARG A 86 1.78 10.44 8.20
CA ARG A 86 0.45 11.00 8.49
C ARG A 86 -0.16 11.67 7.27
N GLY A 87 0.56 12.48 6.49
CA GLY A 87 0.03 13.09 5.26
C GLY A 87 -0.30 12.10 4.14
N ALA A 88 0.29 10.91 4.13
CA ALA A 88 -0.10 9.81 3.25
C ALA A 88 -1.35 9.08 3.78
N GLN A 89 -1.48 8.95 5.10
CA GLN A 89 -2.64 8.36 5.78
C GLN A 89 -3.86 9.31 5.81
N GLN A 90 -3.62 10.61 5.91
CA GLN A 90 -4.61 11.69 5.92
C GLN A 90 -5.30 11.79 4.57
N ARG A 91 -4.58 11.72 3.44
CA ARG A 91 -5.18 11.63 2.10
C ARG A 91 -6.09 10.41 1.91
N CYS A 92 -5.80 9.32 2.63
CA CYS A 92 -6.65 8.12 2.65
C CYS A 92 -7.86 8.28 3.60
N MET A 93 -7.79 9.17 4.60
CA MET A 93 -8.89 9.54 5.48
C MET A 93 -9.72 10.72 4.93
N ASP A 94 -9.15 11.58 4.09
CA ASP A 94 -9.81 12.73 3.47
C ASP A 94 -10.84 12.26 2.41
N ASP A 95 -10.59 11.12 1.76
CA ASP A 95 -11.59 10.39 0.94
C ASP A 95 -12.75 9.82 1.79
N TRP A 96 -12.53 9.57 3.09
CA TRP A 96 -13.55 9.09 4.04
C TRP A 96 -14.32 10.25 4.71
N ALA A 97 -13.70 11.43 4.79
CA ALA A 97 -14.26 12.60 5.48
C ALA A 97 -15.23 13.44 4.63
N GLN A 98 -15.38 13.17 3.32
CA GLN A 98 -16.37 13.81 2.44
C GLN A 98 -17.85 13.52 2.81
N LEU A 99 -18.12 12.83 3.92
CA LEU A 99 -19.45 12.39 4.34
C LEU A 99 -20.06 13.14 5.54
N GLN A 100 -19.48 14.23 6.10
CA GLN A 100 -20.16 15.02 7.17
C GLN A 100 -19.62 16.47 7.35
N PRO A 101 -20.45 17.44 7.83
CA PRO A 101 -20.18 18.88 7.74
C PRO A 101 -19.46 19.52 8.96
N GLU A 102 -19.02 20.76 8.73
CA GLU A 102 -17.89 21.51 9.30
C GLU A 102 -18.00 22.00 10.76
N ALA A 103 -16.86 22.17 11.44
CA ALA A 103 -16.74 22.95 12.69
C ALA A 103 -15.42 23.77 12.75
N GLU A 104 -15.53 24.96 13.34
CA GLU A 104 -14.73 26.16 13.10
C GLU A 104 -13.32 26.19 13.73
N GLY A 105 -12.34 26.71 12.99
CA GLY A 105 -10.94 26.87 13.43
C GLY A 105 -10.60 28.17 14.18
N ASP A 106 -9.65 28.01 15.10
CA ASP A 106 -9.09 28.88 16.13
C ASP A 106 -8.60 30.28 15.66
N VAL A 107 -8.67 31.28 16.54
CA VAL A 107 -8.49 32.71 16.25
C VAL A 107 -7.03 33.06 15.89
N ALA A 108 -6.05 32.29 16.35
CA ALA A 108 -4.63 32.47 16.03
C ALA A 108 -4.29 32.06 14.58
N ASP A 109 -4.92 31.00 14.08
CA ASP A 109 -4.78 30.56 12.70
C ASP A 109 -5.39 31.58 11.74
N ARG A 110 -6.55 32.15 12.09
CA ARG A 110 -7.16 33.25 11.32
C ARG A 110 -6.22 34.46 11.18
N ALA A 111 -5.41 34.76 12.19
CA ALA A 111 -4.45 35.87 12.13
C ALA A 111 -3.23 35.54 11.25
N MET A 112 -2.69 34.33 11.34
CA MET A 112 -1.60 33.86 10.47
C MET A 112 -2.04 33.78 9.01
N TYR A 113 -3.24 33.27 8.74
CA TYR A 113 -3.81 33.22 7.39
C TYR A 113 -4.06 34.62 6.82
N ARG A 114 -4.55 35.57 7.62
CA ARG A 114 -4.68 36.98 7.18
C ARG A 114 -3.33 37.60 6.81
N GLN A 115 -2.27 37.30 7.57
CA GLN A 115 -0.93 37.83 7.28
C GLN A 115 -0.31 37.19 6.03
N ALA A 116 -0.48 35.88 5.84
CA ALA A 116 -0.06 35.20 4.63
C ALA A 116 -0.83 35.70 3.40
N LEU A 117 -2.14 35.95 3.54
CA LEU A 117 -2.99 36.51 2.50
C LEU A 117 -2.52 37.91 2.10
N ALA A 118 -2.17 38.76 3.06
CA ALA A 118 -1.64 40.10 2.80
C ALA A 118 -0.32 40.09 1.99
N VAL A 119 0.54 39.08 2.20
CA VAL A 119 1.77 38.90 1.39
C VAL A 119 1.44 38.49 -0.04
N VAL A 120 0.47 37.57 -0.21
CA VAL A 120 0.00 37.14 -1.53
C VAL A 120 -0.65 38.30 -2.27
N GLU A 121 -1.56 39.03 -1.64
CA GLU A 121 -2.24 40.19 -2.22
C GLU A 121 -1.26 41.27 -2.70
N ARG A 122 -0.27 41.61 -1.87
CA ARG A 122 0.77 42.58 -2.23
C ARG A 122 1.63 42.08 -3.38
N THR A 123 2.02 40.80 -3.36
CA THR A 123 2.85 40.22 -4.42
C THR A 123 2.09 40.19 -5.75
N ILE A 124 0.80 39.87 -5.73
CA ILE A 124 -0.08 39.89 -6.92
C ILE A 124 -0.24 41.32 -7.45
N ALA A 125 -0.38 42.32 -6.57
CA ALA A 125 -0.48 43.73 -6.96
C ALA A 125 0.83 44.28 -7.57
N ASP A 126 1.98 43.74 -7.17
CA ASP A 126 3.30 44.11 -7.70
C ASP A 126 3.62 43.40 -9.04
N LEU A 127 2.78 42.47 -9.50
CA LEU A 127 2.95 41.80 -10.79
C LEU A 127 2.58 42.72 -11.97
N PRO A 128 3.22 42.55 -13.15
CA PRO A 128 2.77 43.22 -14.36
C PRO A 128 1.29 42.90 -14.67
N GLU A 129 0.51 43.90 -15.09
CA GLU A 129 -0.96 43.81 -15.26
C GLU A 129 -1.40 42.58 -16.07
N ARG A 130 -0.68 42.22 -17.14
CA ARG A 130 -1.02 41.04 -17.96
C ARG A 130 -0.86 39.73 -17.20
N MET A 131 0.19 39.62 -16.39
CA MET A 131 0.48 38.43 -15.60
C MET A 131 -0.51 38.29 -14.44
N GLN A 132 -0.86 39.41 -13.81
CA GLN A 132 -1.93 39.48 -12.82
C GLN A 132 -3.29 39.04 -13.42
N ALA A 133 -3.66 39.58 -14.59
CA ALA A 133 -4.92 39.24 -15.27
C ALA A 133 -5.01 37.77 -15.69
N ALA A 134 -3.88 37.17 -16.13
CA ALA A 134 -3.80 35.76 -16.46
C ALA A 134 -3.91 34.87 -15.21
N LEU A 135 -3.19 35.22 -14.13
CA LEU A 135 -3.22 34.48 -12.87
C LEU A 135 -4.61 34.47 -12.24
N LEU A 136 -5.27 35.63 -12.14
CA LEU A 136 -6.60 35.74 -11.54
C LEU A 136 -7.67 35.00 -12.36
N ALA A 137 -7.65 35.14 -13.69
CA ALA A 137 -8.57 34.41 -14.56
C ALA A 137 -8.42 32.88 -14.45
N HIS A 138 -7.19 32.40 -14.38
CA HIS A 138 -6.94 30.96 -14.27
C HIS A 138 -7.25 30.40 -12.87
N ARG A 139 -6.79 31.10 -11.81
CA ARG A 139 -6.85 30.58 -10.43
C ARG A 139 -8.14 30.90 -9.68
N LEU A 140 -8.78 32.06 -9.94
CA LEU A 140 -10.01 32.46 -9.27
C LEU A 140 -11.27 32.18 -10.10
N HIS A 141 -11.20 32.32 -11.41
CA HIS A 141 -12.34 32.14 -12.30
C HIS A 141 -12.34 30.78 -13.03
N GLY A 142 -11.28 29.97 -12.86
CA GLY A 142 -11.18 28.64 -13.46
C GLY A 142 -11.14 28.64 -14.99
N GLU A 143 -10.83 29.77 -15.61
CA GLU A 143 -10.77 29.89 -17.07
C GLU A 143 -9.65 29.00 -17.62
N ARG A 144 -9.92 28.36 -18.76
CA ARG A 144 -8.90 27.56 -19.46
C ARG A 144 -7.87 28.49 -20.07
N GLN A 145 -6.61 28.07 -20.05
CA GLN A 145 -5.47 28.89 -20.49
C GLN A 145 -5.60 29.34 -21.96
N ALA A 146 -6.26 28.54 -22.80
CA ALA A 146 -6.59 28.90 -24.18
C ALA A 146 -7.57 30.08 -24.29
N ASP A 147 -8.58 30.13 -23.41
CA ASP A 147 -9.59 31.20 -23.39
C ASP A 147 -8.97 32.51 -22.87
N ILE A 148 -8.06 32.41 -21.89
CA ILE A 148 -7.26 33.54 -21.38
C ILE A 148 -6.33 34.09 -22.47
N ALA A 149 -5.69 33.20 -23.24
CA ALA A 149 -4.81 33.58 -24.36
C ALA A 149 -5.58 34.35 -25.45
N GLN A 150 -6.79 33.90 -25.78
CA GLN A 150 -7.67 34.61 -26.72
C GLN A 150 -8.12 35.97 -26.19
N ARG A 151 -8.54 36.06 -24.92
CA ARG A 151 -9.01 37.30 -24.29
C ARG A 151 -7.90 38.35 -24.16
N LEU A 152 -6.68 37.92 -23.85
CA LEU A 152 -5.51 38.79 -23.71
C LEU A 152 -4.76 39.02 -25.04
N GLN A 153 -5.24 38.45 -26.15
CA GLN A 153 -4.63 38.52 -27.49
C GLN A 153 -3.14 38.14 -27.51
N VAL A 154 -2.77 37.08 -26.78
CA VAL A 154 -1.41 36.55 -26.71
C VAL A 154 -1.38 35.05 -27.00
N SER A 155 -0.20 34.50 -27.27
CA SER A 155 -0.06 33.06 -27.51
C SER A 155 -0.26 32.24 -26.22
N LEU A 156 -0.73 30.99 -26.34
CA LEU A 156 -0.87 30.05 -25.22
C LEU A 156 0.44 29.91 -24.42
N ASN A 157 1.57 29.79 -25.13
CA ASN A 157 2.89 29.71 -24.51
C ASN A 157 3.26 30.99 -23.73
N THR A 158 2.77 32.15 -24.15
CA THR A 158 2.98 33.41 -23.41
C THR A 158 2.18 33.39 -22.11
N VAL A 159 0.95 32.88 -22.12
CA VAL A 159 0.12 32.71 -20.92
C VAL A 159 0.73 31.70 -19.96
N GLU A 160 1.17 30.54 -20.46
CA GLU A 160 1.85 29.52 -19.65
C GLU A 160 3.12 30.08 -18.99
N ARG A 161 3.92 30.85 -19.73
CA ARG A 161 5.13 31.48 -19.19
C ARG A 161 4.81 32.55 -18.15
N ASP A 162 3.80 33.38 -18.40
CA ASP A 162 3.37 34.42 -17.46
C ASP A 162 2.80 33.78 -16.18
N LEU A 163 2.00 32.69 -16.29
CA LEU A 163 1.52 31.93 -15.12
C LEU A 163 2.66 31.29 -14.32
N MET A 164 3.64 30.68 -15.01
CA MET A 164 4.81 30.08 -14.37
C MET A 164 5.67 31.13 -13.63
N GLN A 165 5.82 32.33 -14.20
CA GLN A 165 6.56 33.43 -13.56
C GLN A 165 5.78 34.02 -12.38
N ALA A 166 4.45 34.13 -12.48
CA ALA A 166 3.59 34.54 -11.38
C ALA A 166 3.68 33.60 -10.18
N ASP A 167 3.57 32.28 -10.42
CA ASP A 167 3.65 31.26 -9.38
C ASP A 167 5.04 31.26 -8.72
N ALA A 168 6.12 31.40 -9.49
CA ALA A 168 7.48 31.49 -8.94
C ALA A 168 7.69 32.74 -8.07
N CYS A 169 7.11 33.88 -8.45
CA CYS A 169 7.14 35.11 -7.64
C CYS A 169 6.38 34.93 -6.32
N LEU A 170 5.18 34.33 -6.37
CA LEU A 170 4.38 34.05 -5.16
C LEU A 170 5.08 33.06 -4.24
N GLU A 171 5.65 31.98 -4.79
CA GLU A 171 6.41 30.99 -4.02
C GLU A 171 7.62 31.63 -3.34
N THR A 172 8.37 32.46 -4.08
CA THR A 172 9.54 33.18 -3.53
C THR A 172 9.15 34.16 -2.43
N ALA A 173 8.03 34.88 -2.59
CA ALA A 173 7.52 35.81 -1.58
C ALA A 173 7.06 35.08 -0.31
N LEU A 174 6.35 33.97 -0.46
CA LEU A 174 5.91 33.12 0.65
C LEU A 174 7.07 32.43 1.36
N LEU A 175 8.09 32.00 0.61
CA LEU A 175 9.32 31.43 1.18
C LEU A 175 10.14 32.47 1.96
N ARG A 176 10.19 33.72 1.47
CA ARG A 176 10.81 34.83 2.20
C ARG A 176 10.04 35.18 3.47
N TRP A 177 8.71 35.23 3.40
CA TRP A 177 7.86 35.42 4.58
C TRP A 177 8.05 34.29 5.61
N ARG A 178 8.19 33.04 5.16
CA ARG A 178 8.47 31.87 6.01
C ARG A 178 9.92 31.79 6.54
N GLY A 179 10.86 32.55 5.98
CA GLY A 179 12.30 32.42 6.22
C GLY A 179 13.05 33.68 6.69
N GLY A 180 12.36 34.78 6.98
CA GLY A 180 12.98 36.07 7.31
C GLY A 180 13.04 36.37 8.80
N VAL A 181 14.08 35.91 9.50
CA VAL A 181 14.60 36.59 10.71
C VAL A 181 16.09 36.94 10.62
N GLU A 182 16.90 36.42 9.67
CA GLU A 182 18.33 36.78 9.67
C GLU A 182 18.91 37.19 8.32
N ALA A 183 19.61 38.32 8.41
CA ALA A 183 20.68 38.85 7.56
C ALA A 183 20.28 39.70 6.34
N GLY A 184 20.35 41.02 6.56
CA GLY A 184 20.49 42.02 5.52
C GLY A 184 21.93 42.13 5.00
N LEU A 185 22.00 42.66 3.77
CA LEU A 185 23.10 43.42 3.14
C LEU A 185 24.51 42.80 3.13
N GLN A 186 24.98 42.36 1.95
CA GLN A 186 25.91 43.16 1.12
C GLN A 186 26.42 42.38 -0.11
N ALA A 187 26.71 43.13 -1.17
CA ALA A 187 26.99 42.69 -2.52
C ALA A 187 28.49 42.46 -2.80
N SER A 188 28.81 41.49 -3.66
CA SER A 188 29.93 41.56 -4.63
C SER A 188 29.64 40.61 -5.81
N SER A 189 29.10 41.13 -6.89
CA SER A 189 29.79 41.64 -8.08
C SER A 189 30.37 40.56 -9.04
N ARG A 190 29.50 40.16 -9.98
CA ARG A 190 29.74 40.06 -11.44
C ARG A 190 30.75 39.07 -12.04
N LYS A 191 31.66 38.40 -11.30
CA LYS A 191 32.56 37.38 -11.91
C LYS A 191 32.05 35.92 -11.86
N ARG A 192 30.92 35.66 -11.18
CA ARG A 192 30.38 34.30 -10.93
C ARG A 192 29.35 33.79 -11.96
N ARG A 193 29.06 34.55 -13.02
CA ARG A 193 28.02 34.16 -14.03
C ARG A 193 28.46 33.08 -15.02
N ARG A 194 29.76 32.93 -15.32
CA ARG A 194 30.25 31.89 -16.25
C ARG A 194 30.40 30.50 -15.60
N ARG A 195 30.58 30.43 -14.27
CA ARG A 195 30.59 29.15 -13.52
C ARG A 195 29.18 28.70 -13.08
N ALA A 196 28.23 29.63 -12.94
CA ALA A 196 26.85 29.33 -12.57
C ALA A 196 26.04 28.64 -13.68
N LEU A 197 26.32 28.94 -14.96
CA LEU A 197 25.69 28.26 -16.10
C LEU A 197 26.13 26.79 -16.22
N GLY A 198 27.38 26.46 -15.91
CA GLY A 198 27.86 25.08 -15.82
C GLY A 198 27.24 24.30 -14.64
N ALA A 199 27.01 24.97 -13.52
CA ALA A 199 26.40 24.36 -12.33
C ALA A 199 24.87 24.13 -12.48
N LEU A 200 24.16 25.03 -13.18
CA LEU A 200 22.73 24.87 -13.48
C LEU A 200 22.46 23.80 -14.55
N LEU A 201 23.31 23.70 -15.58
CA LEU A 201 23.27 22.58 -16.53
C LEU A 201 23.64 21.24 -15.85
N GLY A 202 24.54 21.26 -14.87
CA GLY A 202 24.87 20.08 -14.04
C GLY A 202 23.72 19.61 -13.16
N MET A 203 22.95 20.51 -12.53
CA MET A 203 21.78 20.14 -11.71
C MET A 203 20.57 19.71 -12.55
N ALA A 204 20.31 20.35 -13.69
CA ALA A 204 19.29 19.89 -14.64
C ALA A 204 19.69 18.53 -15.26
N GLY A 205 20.97 18.33 -15.58
CA GLY A 205 21.50 17.04 -16.04
C GLY A 205 21.40 15.93 -14.99
N MET A 206 21.66 16.22 -13.71
CA MET A 206 21.50 15.25 -12.61
C MET A 206 20.04 14.91 -12.32
N ALA A 207 19.11 15.86 -12.37
CA ALA A 207 17.68 15.57 -12.22
C ALA A 207 17.11 14.77 -13.42
N CYS A 208 17.51 15.11 -14.64
CA CYS A 208 17.13 14.38 -15.86
C CYS A 208 17.79 13.00 -15.99
N ALA A 209 18.93 12.75 -15.32
CA ALA A 209 19.56 11.43 -15.24
C ALA A 209 19.05 10.61 -14.03
N ALA A 210 18.69 11.27 -12.93
CA ALA A 210 18.17 10.63 -11.72
C ALA A 210 16.79 10.01 -11.93
N TRP A 211 15.89 10.66 -12.69
CA TRP A 211 14.57 10.10 -13.01
C TRP A 211 14.64 8.79 -13.81
N PRO A 212 15.35 8.69 -14.95
CA PRO A 212 15.51 7.44 -15.67
C PRO A 212 16.36 6.43 -14.89
N ALA A 213 17.34 6.86 -14.07
CA ALA A 213 18.09 5.96 -13.20
C ALA A 213 17.21 5.35 -12.09
N TRP A 214 16.35 6.15 -11.45
CA TRP A 214 15.37 5.70 -10.46
C TRP A 214 14.33 4.78 -11.10
N GLN A 215 13.80 5.14 -12.27
CA GLN A 215 12.83 4.34 -13.02
C GLN A 215 13.44 3.03 -13.53
N MET A 216 14.73 3.03 -13.90
CA MET A 216 15.47 1.83 -14.27
C MET A 216 15.82 0.97 -13.06
N TRP A 217 16.10 1.57 -11.89
CA TRP A 217 16.34 0.87 -10.63
C TRP A 217 15.05 0.23 -10.08
N SER A 218 13.92 0.94 -10.09
CA SER A 218 12.63 0.41 -9.63
C SER A 218 12.10 -0.72 -10.52
N ARG A 219 12.41 -0.69 -11.82
CA ARG A 219 12.11 -1.78 -12.76
C ARG A 219 13.02 -2.99 -12.62
N ARG A 220 14.11 -2.94 -11.83
CA ARG A 220 14.93 -4.13 -11.60
C ARG A 220 14.13 -5.16 -10.83
N VAL A 221 13.94 -6.32 -11.45
CA VAL A 221 13.41 -7.50 -10.79
C VAL A 221 14.47 -7.94 -9.78
N LEU A 222 14.19 -7.72 -8.51
CA LEU A 222 15.08 -8.10 -7.41
C LEU A 222 15.04 -9.62 -7.23
N TRP A 223 13.86 -10.21 -7.41
CA TRP A 223 13.66 -11.64 -7.32
C TRP A 223 12.44 -12.06 -8.13
N GLN A 224 12.56 -13.20 -8.82
CA GLN A 224 11.47 -13.87 -9.50
C GLN A 224 11.57 -15.37 -9.21
N GLY A 225 10.43 -16.01 -9.03
CA GLY A 225 10.39 -17.43 -8.73
C GLY A 225 9.02 -18.01 -9.03
N GLU A 226 8.97 -19.34 -9.09
CA GLU A 226 7.73 -20.07 -9.26
C GLU A 226 7.67 -21.18 -8.24
N LEU A 227 6.53 -21.30 -7.56
CA LEU A 227 6.26 -22.39 -6.63
C LEU A 227 5.13 -23.24 -7.20
N ALA A 228 5.47 -24.45 -7.61
CA ALA A 228 4.52 -25.47 -8.07
C ALA A 228 4.50 -26.66 -7.10
N SER A 229 3.32 -27.23 -6.91
CA SER A 229 3.08 -28.42 -6.10
C SER A 229 2.45 -29.54 -6.93
N ALA A 230 2.78 -30.78 -6.59
CA ALA A 230 2.21 -31.96 -7.24
C ALA A 230 0.87 -32.34 -6.60
N THR A 231 0.12 -33.24 -7.25
CA THR A 231 -1.09 -33.85 -6.70
C THR A 231 -0.82 -34.47 -5.33
N GLY A 232 -1.65 -34.14 -4.35
CA GLY A 232 -1.55 -34.60 -2.96
C GLY A 232 -0.38 -34.01 -2.15
N VAL A 233 0.40 -33.08 -2.70
CA VAL A 233 1.58 -32.51 -2.03
C VAL A 233 1.37 -31.03 -1.78
N GLN A 234 1.49 -30.60 -0.53
CA GLN A 234 1.49 -29.18 -0.17
C GLN A 234 2.94 -28.69 -0.03
N ARG A 235 3.19 -27.42 -0.35
CA ARG A 235 4.53 -26.82 -0.22
C ARG A 235 4.45 -25.46 0.48
N SER A 236 5.54 -25.12 1.16
CA SER A 236 5.71 -23.83 1.82
C SER A 236 7.01 -23.19 1.34
N LEU A 237 6.99 -21.88 1.15
CA LEU A 237 8.14 -21.07 0.78
C LEU A 237 8.13 -19.79 1.61
N GLU A 238 9.28 -19.51 2.23
CA GLU A 238 9.53 -18.21 2.83
C GLU A 238 9.97 -17.23 1.73
N LEU A 239 9.34 -16.07 1.71
CA LEU A 239 9.53 -15.04 0.71
C LEU A 239 10.58 -14.02 1.17
N PRO A 240 11.23 -13.27 0.26
CA PRO A 240 12.31 -12.34 0.60
C PRO A 240 11.95 -11.21 1.58
N ASP A 241 10.67 -10.94 1.76
CA ASP A 241 10.12 -9.93 2.68
C ASP A 241 9.72 -10.51 4.05
N GLY A 242 10.02 -11.79 4.32
CA GLY A 242 9.61 -12.49 5.53
C GLY A 242 8.16 -12.99 5.51
N SER A 243 7.46 -12.79 4.39
CA SER A 243 6.13 -13.37 4.17
C SER A 243 6.24 -14.89 3.95
N VAL A 244 5.19 -15.64 4.28
CA VAL A 244 5.13 -17.09 4.06
C VAL A 244 4.04 -17.42 3.05
N LEU A 245 4.44 -18.06 1.95
CA LEU A 245 3.54 -18.64 0.96
C LEU A 245 3.38 -20.14 1.22
N ARG A 246 2.15 -20.61 1.38
CA ARG A 246 1.81 -22.03 1.36
C ARG A 246 0.93 -22.29 0.15
N VAL A 247 1.31 -23.25 -0.68
CA VAL A 247 0.50 -23.70 -1.81
C VAL A 247 -0.13 -25.05 -1.49
N ASP A 248 -1.40 -25.18 -1.86
CA ASP A 248 -2.14 -26.43 -1.74
C ASP A 248 -1.64 -27.46 -2.76
N ALA A 249 -2.19 -28.67 -2.76
CA ALA A 249 -1.92 -29.67 -3.78
C ALA A 249 -2.32 -29.19 -5.19
N ALA A 250 -1.59 -29.65 -6.21
CA ALA A 250 -1.85 -29.32 -7.62
C ALA A 250 -2.06 -27.81 -7.85
N SER A 251 -1.14 -27.00 -7.32
CA SER A 251 -1.22 -25.54 -7.32
C SER A 251 0.06 -24.92 -7.85
N ARG A 252 -0.07 -23.73 -8.45
CA ARG A 252 1.05 -23.04 -9.09
C ARG A 252 0.96 -21.53 -8.90
N VAL A 253 2.02 -20.96 -8.35
CA VAL A 253 2.12 -19.53 -8.06
C VAL A 253 3.42 -18.99 -8.64
N ALA A 254 3.31 -17.98 -9.50
CA ALA A 254 4.45 -17.19 -9.96
C ALA A 254 4.64 -15.98 -9.04
N LEU A 255 5.88 -15.62 -8.75
CA LEU A 255 6.22 -14.55 -7.82
C LEU A 255 7.17 -13.56 -8.50
N THR A 256 6.87 -12.28 -8.33
CA THR A 256 7.66 -11.17 -8.86
C THR A 256 7.87 -10.13 -7.77
N TYR A 257 9.13 -9.88 -7.43
CA TYR A 257 9.56 -8.86 -6.48
C TYR A 257 10.42 -7.81 -7.18
N ARG A 258 10.03 -6.55 -7.03
CA ARG A 258 10.80 -5.37 -7.45
C ARG A 258 10.98 -4.43 -6.26
N ALA A 259 11.73 -3.35 -6.46
CA ALA A 259 11.95 -2.37 -5.39
C ALA A 259 10.64 -1.77 -4.86
N ASP A 260 9.63 -1.64 -5.71
CA ASP A 260 8.32 -1.02 -5.43
C ASP A 260 7.14 -2.01 -5.44
N LEU A 261 7.38 -3.29 -5.76
CA LEU A 261 6.32 -4.26 -6.04
C LEU A 261 6.60 -5.59 -5.34
N ARG A 262 5.61 -6.08 -4.59
CA ARG A 262 5.55 -7.46 -4.11
C ARG A 262 4.33 -8.11 -4.76
N GLN A 263 4.52 -8.95 -5.76
CA GLN A 263 3.43 -9.54 -6.53
C GLN A 263 3.51 -11.06 -6.55
N ALA A 264 2.36 -11.70 -6.36
CA ALA A 264 2.13 -13.09 -6.66
C ALA A 264 1.04 -13.23 -7.73
N GLN A 265 1.16 -14.23 -8.58
CA GLN A 265 0.14 -14.59 -9.56
C GLN A 265 -0.23 -16.06 -9.33
N LEU A 266 -1.47 -16.30 -8.90
CA LEU A 266 -2.02 -17.64 -8.75
C LEU A 266 -2.48 -18.13 -10.12
N LEU A 267 -1.71 -19.03 -10.71
CA LEU A 267 -1.98 -19.59 -12.04
C LEU A 267 -2.94 -20.77 -11.96
N GLU A 268 -2.89 -21.54 -10.86
CA GLU A 268 -3.71 -22.72 -10.67
C GLU A 268 -3.82 -23.10 -9.18
N GLY A 269 -4.96 -23.65 -8.79
CA GLY A 269 -5.16 -24.27 -7.48
C GLY A 269 -5.45 -23.26 -6.37
N ALA A 270 -4.83 -23.47 -5.20
CA ALA A 270 -5.04 -22.63 -4.03
C ALA A 270 -3.72 -22.27 -3.35
N ALA A 271 -3.67 -21.06 -2.80
CA ALA A 271 -2.54 -20.55 -2.05
C ALA A 271 -3.01 -19.81 -0.80
N PHE A 272 -2.22 -19.91 0.25
CA PHE A 272 -2.38 -19.17 1.49
C PHE A 272 -1.14 -18.30 1.71
N PHE A 273 -1.38 -17.04 2.05
CA PHE A 273 -0.36 -16.03 2.24
C PHE A 273 -0.44 -15.52 3.68
N ALA A 274 0.67 -15.62 4.41
CA ALA A 274 0.90 -14.88 5.64
C ALA A 274 1.88 -13.74 5.34
N VAL A 275 1.34 -12.57 5.03
CA VAL A 275 2.11 -11.43 4.51
C VAL A 275 2.66 -10.59 5.66
N ALA A 276 3.96 -10.34 5.64
CA ALA A 276 4.62 -9.42 6.55
C ALA A 276 4.16 -7.98 6.31
N ARG A 277 3.91 -7.25 7.40
CA ARG A 277 3.39 -5.88 7.35
C ARG A 277 4.43 -4.92 6.75
N ASP A 278 4.09 -4.33 5.61
CA ASP A 278 4.89 -3.28 4.95
C ASP A 278 3.93 -2.37 4.17
N ALA A 279 3.67 -1.19 4.75
CA ALA A 279 2.74 -0.20 4.19
C ALA A 279 3.34 0.59 3.02
N ALA A 280 4.67 0.59 2.86
CA ALA A 280 5.35 1.30 1.79
C ALA A 280 5.29 0.51 0.47
N ARG A 281 5.17 -0.82 0.55
CA ARG A 281 5.10 -1.71 -0.62
C ARG A 281 3.94 -2.70 -0.46
N PRO A 282 2.72 -2.43 -0.92
CA PRO A 282 1.61 -3.38 -0.83
C PRO A 282 1.95 -4.74 -1.48
N PHE A 283 1.40 -5.81 -0.94
CA PHE A 283 1.47 -7.14 -1.52
C PHE A 283 0.23 -7.39 -2.37
N VAL A 284 0.45 -7.75 -3.64
CA VAL A 284 -0.62 -7.90 -4.64
C VAL A 284 -0.66 -9.34 -5.13
N VAL A 285 -1.83 -9.97 -5.06
CA VAL A 285 -2.08 -11.30 -5.63
C VAL A 285 -3.03 -11.15 -6.81
N GLU A 286 -2.61 -11.59 -7.98
CA GLU A 286 -3.46 -11.69 -9.17
C GLU A 286 -3.95 -13.14 -9.30
N ALA A 287 -5.26 -13.33 -9.40
CA ALA A 287 -5.89 -14.64 -9.57
C ALA A 287 -7.06 -14.50 -10.55
N GLY A 288 -6.91 -15.06 -11.75
CA GLY A 288 -7.88 -14.84 -12.83
C GLY A 288 -8.15 -13.34 -13.06
N PRO A 289 -9.41 -12.88 -13.03
CA PRO A 289 -9.75 -11.48 -13.22
C PRO A 289 -9.61 -10.61 -11.96
N LEU A 290 -9.25 -11.20 -10.80
CA LEU A 290 -9.17 -10.49 -9.54
C LEU A 290 -7.76 -10.04 -9.19
N ARG A 291 -7.67 -8.82 -8.68
CA ARG A 291 -6.51 -8.24 -8.02
C ARG A 291 -6.80 -8.12 -6.53
N VAL A 292 -6.01 -8.83 -5.71
CA VAL A 292 -6.15 -8.87 -4.26
C VAL A 292 -4.97 -8.12 -3.65
N THR A 293 -5.22 -7.02 -2.94
CA THR A 293 -4.18 -6.15 -2.39
C THR A 293 -4.23 -6.12 -0.87
N VAL A 294 -3.07 -6.29 -0.24
CA VAL A 294 -2.93 -6.35 1.21
C VAL A 294 -1.67 -5.62 1.70
N LEU A 295 -1.68 -5.17 2.95
CA LEU A 295 -0.53 -4.50 3.57
C LEU A 295 0.21 -5.38 4.58
N GLY A 296 -0.46 -6.40 5.12
CA GLY A 296 0.05 -7.27 6.18
C GLY A 296 -1.08 -8.10 6.75
N THR A 297 -1.43 -9.18 6.04
CA THR A 297 -2.62 -9.98 6.32
C THR A 297 -2.36 -11.46 6.13
N ARG A 298 -3.27 -12.25 6.67
CA ARG A 298 -3.29 -13.71 6.57
C ARG A 298 -4.54 -14.09 5.81
N PHE A 299 -4.40 -14.62 4.61
CA PHE A 299 -5.52 -14.86 3.70
C PHE A 299 -5.23 -16.00 2.73
N GLY A 300 -6.30 -16.65 2.28
CA GLY A 300 -6.29 -17.66 1.23
C GLY A 300 -6.90 -17.12 -0.05
N VAL A 301 -6.33 -17.55 -1.19
CA VAL A 301 -6.90 -17.34 -2.52
C VAL A 301 -6.98 -18.70 -3.20
N GLU A 302 -8.15 -19.03 -3.72
CA GLU A 302 -8.42 -20.27 -4.43
C GLU A 302 -9.00 -19.94 -5.80
N LEU A 303 -8.34 -20.43 -6.85
CA LEU A 303 -8.80 -20.34 -8.22
C LEU A 303 -9.64 -21.60 -8.51
N GLU A 304 -10.95 -21.41 -8.62
CA GLU A 304 -11.92 -22.43 -9.02
C GLU A 304 -12.12 -22.39 -10.56
N PRO A 305 -12.70 -23.43 -11.18
CA PRO A 305 -12.94 -23.44 -12.62
C PRO A 305 -13.87 -22.33 -13.12
N ASP A 306 -14.81 -21.89 -12.27
CA ASP A 306 -15.87 -20.92 -12.60
C ASP A 306 -15.78 -19.64 -11.76
N ALA A 307 -14.89 -19.57 -10.76
CA ALA A 307 -14.80 -18.44 -9.85
C ALA A 307 -13.41 -18.29 -9.20
N VAL A 308 -13.22 -17.17 -8.52
CA VAL A 308 -12.11 -16.97 -7.59
C VAL A 308 -12.70 -16.77 -6.20
N ARG A 309 -12.15 -17.50 -5.22
CA ARG A 309 -12.52 -17.38 -3.82
C ARG A 309 -11.38 -16.78 -3.02
N VAL A 310 -11.66 -15.69 -2.32
CA VAL A 310 -10.75 -15.04 -1.38
C VAL A 310 -11.28 -15.24 0.03
N GLN A 311 -10.43 -15.64 0.97
CA GLN A 311 -10.81 -15.94 2.36
C GLN A 311 -9.82 -15.25 3.29
N VAL A 312 -10.29 -14.50 4.28
CA VAL A 312 -9.44 -13.74 5.19
C VAL A 312 -9.41 -14.40 6.56
N GLU A 313 -8.22 -14.78 7.01
CA GLU A 313 -7.98 -15.28 8.38
C GLU A 313 -7.80 -14.11 9.35
N SER A 314 -6.95 -13.14 8.99
CA SER A 314 -6.76 -11.93 9.80
C SER A 314 -6.23 -10.75 8.97
N GLY A 315 -6.66 -9.54 9.30
CA GLY A 315 -6.33 -8.28 8.66
C GLY A 315 -7.37 -7.86 7.60
N GLN A 316 -6.96 -6.96 6.72
CA GLN A 316 -7.84 -6.36 5.71
C GLN A 316 -7.36 -6.63 4.29
N VAL A 317 -8.25 -7.16 3.46
CA VAL A 317 -7.95 -7.56 2.09
C VAL A 317 -8.84 -6.80 1.13
N ARG A 318 -8.24 -6.00 0.25
CA ARG A 318 -8.98 -5.35 -0.84
C ARG A 318 -9.02 -6.29 -2.03
N VAL A 319 -10.22 -6.67 -2.47
CA VAL A 319 -10.46 -7.46 -3.68
C VAL A 319 -11.01 -6.54 -4.74
N GLU A 320 -10.40 -6.53 -5.92
CA GLU A 320 -10.81 -5.70 -7.06
C GLU A 320 -10.91 -6.55 -8.31
N HIS A 321 -11.93 -6.31 -9.13
CA HIS A 321 -12.08 -6.98 -10.42
C HIS A 321 -11.51 -6.10 -11.52
N ALA A 322 -10.49 -6.59 -12.21
CA ALA A 322 -9.64 -5.79 -13.10
C ALA A 322 -10.40 -5.17 -14.29
N ALA A 323 -11.45 -5.82 -14.79
CA ALA A 323 -12.19 -5.32 -15.95
C ALA A 323 -13.30 -4.31 -15.59
N THR A 324 -13.88 -4.41 -14.39
CA THR A 324 -15.03 -3.58 -13.98
C THR A 324 -14.65 -2.49 -12.99
N GLY A 325 -13.46 -2.58 -12.38
CA GLY A 325 -13.01 -1.69 -11.30
C GLY A 325 -13.81 -1.83 -10.00
N ARG A 326 -14.78 -2.75 -9.95
CA ARG A 326 -15.56 -3.03 -8.73
C ARG A 326 -14.61 -3.57 -7.69
N SER A 327 -14.70 -3.04 -6.47
CA SER A 327 -13.86 -3.44 -5.36
C SER A 327 -14.66 -3.68 -4.10
N GLN A 328 -14.15 -4.55 -3.24
CA GLN A 328 -14.71 -4.86 -1.94
C GLN A 328 -13.59 -5.05 -0.91
N LEU A 329 -13.80 -4.53 0.28
CA LEU A 329 -12.91 -4.73 1.41
C LEU A 329 -13.41 -5.90 2.26
N LEU A 330 -12.57 -6.91 2.43
CA LEU A 330 -12.80 -8.03 3.32
C LEU A 330 -12.02 -7.84 4.61
N GLN A 331 -12.67 -8.22 5.71
CA GLN A 331 -12.13 -8.21 7.06
C GLN A 331 -11.98 -9.64 7.58
N ASP A 332 -11.55 -9.77 8.83
CA ASP A 332 -11.35 -11.04 9.53
C ASP A 332 -12.56 -11.97 9.40
N SER A 333 -12.29 -13.26 9.15
CA SER A 333 -13.31 -14.31 9.02
C SER A 333 -14.35 -14.03 7.93
N GLN A 334 -14.02 -13.20 6.94
CA GLN A 334 -14.84 -13.00 5.76
C GLN A 334 -14.26 -13.73 4.55
N SER A 335 -15.14 -14.12 3.65
CA SER A 335 -14.80 -14.65 2.35
C SER A 335 -15.63 -13.99 1.27
N LEU A 336 -15.10 -14.02 0.05
CA LEU A 336 -15.78 -13.54 -1.13
C LEU A 336 -15.52 -14.50 -2.27
N ARG A 337 -16.58 -14.92 -2.94
CA ARG A 337 -16.50 -15.79 -4.11
C ARG A 337 -17.07 -15.05 -5.31
N ILE A 338 -16.20 -14.69 -6.25
CA ILE A 338 -16.58 -13.93 -7.43
C ILE A 338 -16.45 -14.84 -8.65
N PRO A 339 -17.53 -15.05 -9.43
CA PRO A 339 -17.45 -15.73 -10.72
C PRO A 339 -16.42 -15.09 -11.66
N LEU A 340 -15.84 -15.88 -12.57
CA LEU A 340 -14.79 -15.39 -13.48
C LEU A 340 -15.27 -14.31 -14.47
N ASP A 341 -16.58 -14.21 -14.71
CA ASP A 341 -17.20 -13.14 -15.50
C ASP A 341 -17.42 -11.83 -14.70
N GLY A 342 -17.00 -11.80 -13.43
CA GLY A 342 -17.15 -10.66 -12.53
C GLY A 342 -18.55 -10.53 -11.90
N GLY A 343 -19.42 -11.52 -12.10
CA GLY A 343 -20.85 -11.44 -11.74
C GLY A 343 -21.65 -10.71 -12.82
N ALA A 344 -21.31 -10.92 -14.09
CA ALA A 344 -22.05 -10.32 -15.20
C ALA A 344 -23.52 -10.80 -15.18
N GLY A 345 -24.45 -9.88 -14.87
CA GLY A 345 -25.88 -10.20 -14.69
C GLY A 345 -26.35 -10.31 -13.24
N ASP A 346 -25.45 -10.18 -12.26
CA ASP A 346 -25.79 -10.06 -10.84
C ASP A 346 -26.21 -8.61 -10.52
N ALA A 347 -27.46 -8.28 -10.86
CA ALA A 347 -28.04 -6.95 -10.65
C ALA A 347 -28.06 -6.54 -9.17
N ASP A 348 -28.22 -7.51 -8.27
CA ASP A 348 -28.28 -7.29 -6.82
C ASP A 348 -26.88 -7.22 -6.18
N GLY A 349 -25.83 -7.55 -6.93
CA GLY A 349 -24.46 -7.56 -6.44
C GLY A 349 -24.22 -8.58 -5.33
N ALA A 350 -25.01 -9.65 -5.27
CA ALA A 350 -24.94 -10.69 -4.25
C ALA A 350 -23.56 -11.37 -4.23
N ALA A 351 -22.91 -11.55 -5.39
CA ALA A 351 -21.57 -12.12 -5.51
C ALA A 351 -20.48 -11.25 -4.87
N TRP A 352 -20.76 -9.96 -4.66
CA TRP A 352 -19.86 -8.99 -4.04
C TRP A 352 -20.13 -8.76 -2.55
N GLN A 353 -21.10 -9.49 -1.97
CA GLN A 353 -21.37 -9.45 -0.54
C GLN A 353 -20.44 -10.42 0.21
N PRO A 354 -19.66 -9.93 1.19
CA PRO A 354 -18.82 -10.79 2.02
C PRO A 354 -19.64 -11.80 2.80
N GLN A 355 -19.19 -13.05 2.85
CA GLN A 355 -19.79 -14.13 3.61
C GLN A 355 -18.89 -14.47 4.79
N LEU A 356 -19.49 -14.81 5.94
CA LEU A 356 -18.72 -15.30 7.08
C LEU A 356 -18.11 -16.67 6.75
N GLN A 357 -16.80 -16.81 7.00
CA GLN A 357 -16.03 -18.03 6.82
C GLN A 357 -15.20 -18.28 8.07
N GLN A 358 -15.60 -19.26 8.89
CA GLN A 358 -14.94 -19.51 10.17
C GLN A 358 -13.60 -20.25 10.04
N ARG A 359 -13.39 -20.99 8.96
CA ARG A 359 -12.14 -21.74 8.71
C ARG A 359 -11.54 -21.45 7.34
N PRO A 360 -10.86 -20.30 7.18
CA PRO A 360 -10.14 -19.96 5.95
C PRO A 360 -9.03 -20.98 5.67
N ALA A 361 -8.96 -21.48 4.43
CA ALA A 361 -7.88 -22.35 3.97
C ALA A 361 -7.63 -23.59 4.89
N ALA A 362 -8.70 -24.25 5.35
CA ALA A 362 -8.66 -25.44 6.21
C ALA A 362 -7.76 -26.58 5.68
N TRP A 363 -7.48 -26.61 4.37
CA TRP A 363 -6.59 -27.59 3.74
C TRP A 363 -5.19 -27.59 4.33
N ARG A 364 -4.75 -26.47 4.93
CA ARG A 364 -3.48 -26.34 5.66
C ARG A 364 -3.37 -27.28 6.86
N GLU A 365 -4.51 -27.69 7.40
CA GLU A 365 -4.64 -28.58 8.56
C GLU A 365 -5.03 -30.00 8.14
N GLY A 366 -5.00 -30.30 6.84
CA GLY A 366 -5.37 -31.62 6.32
C GLY A 366 -6.87 -31.83 6.16
N GLU A 367 -7.67 -30.75 6.22
CA GLU A 367 -9.14 -30.82 6.15
C GLU A 367 -9.71 -30.00 5.00
N LEU A 368 -10.79 -30.47 4.40
CA LEU A 368 -11.62 -29.71 3.47
C LEU A 368 -13.00 -29.55 4.09
N VAL A 369 -13.51 -28.32 4.07
CA VAL A 369 -14.85 -27.99 4.57
C VAL A 369 -15.69 -27.52 3.40
N PHE A 370 -16.91 -28.05 3.33
CA PHE A 370 -17.90 -27.74 2.32
C PHE A 370 -19.19 -27.31 3.01
N GLU A 371 -19.75 -26.18 2.60
CA GLU A 371 -20.99 -25.61 3.14
C GLU A 371 -21.94 -25.33 1.97
N GLN A 372 -22.91 -26.22 1.78
CA GLN A 372 -23.85 -26.22 0.64
C GLN A 372 -23.17 -26.00 -0.72
N GLU A 373 -22.01 -26.61 -0.95
CA GLU A 373 -21.28 -26.48 -2.21
C GLU A 373 -21.78 -27.48 -3.26
N PRO A 374 -21.87 -27.09 -4.55
CA PRO A 374 -22.21 -28.03 -5.61
C PRO A 374 -21.18 -29.17 -5.68
N LEU A 375 -21.65 -30.40 -5.80
CA LEU A 375 -20.83 -31.61 -5.84
C LEU A 375 -19.73 -31.55 -6.90
N GLY A 376 -19.98 -30.91 -8.05
CA GLY A 376 -18.95 -30.70 -9.07
C GLY A 376 -17.73 -29.96 -8.54
N ARG A 377 -17.93 -28.91 -7.74
CA ARG A 377 -16.83 -28.15 -7.10
C ARG A 377 -16.15 -28.95 -5.99
N VAL A 378 -16.93 -29.64 -5.18
CA VAL A 378 -16.43 -30.52 -4.12
C VAL A 378 -15.49 -31.58 -4.71
N VAL A 379 -15.93 -32.24 -5.79
CA VAL A 379 -15.14 -33.25 -6.49
C VAL A 379 -13.91 -32.64 -7.18
N HIS A 380 -14.03 -31.44 -7.76
CA HIS A 380 -12.87 -30.73 -8.31
C HIS A 380 -11.80 -30.46 -7.24
N ARG A 381 -12.19 -29.95 -6.06
CA ARG A 381 -11.28 -29.70 -4.93
C ARG A 381 -10.66 -31.00 -4.41
N LEU A 382 -11.45 -32.06 -4.25
CA LEU A 382 -10.95 -33.40 -3.85
C LEU A 382 -10.02 -34.02 -4.89
N GLY A 383 -10.23 -33.72 -6.18
CA GLY A 383 -9.41 -34.15 -7.31
C GLY A 383 -7.94 -33.76 -7.17
N ARG A 384 -7.63 -32.67 -6.46
CA ARG A 384 -6.24 -32.23 -6.20
C ARG A 384 -5.44 -33.21 -5.35
N TYR A 385 -6.11 -34.11 -4.62
CA TYR A 385 -5.48 -35.02 -3.66
C TYR A 385 -5.52 -36.49 -4.09
N THR A 386 -6.13 -36.80 -5.23
CA THR A 386 -6.17 -38.16 -5.77
C THR A 386 -5.57 -38.19 -7.16
N ARG A 387 -4.88 -39.29 -7.49
CA ARG A 387 -4.39 -39.54 -8.85
C ARG A 387 -5.47 -40.16 -9.75
N ARG A 388 -6.59 -40.59 -9.17
CA ARG A 388 -7.70 -41.15 -9.94
C ARG A 388 -8.40 -40.02 -10.69
N ARG A 389 -8.74 -40.29 -11.95
CA ARG A 389 -9.62 -39.41 -12.71
C ARG A 389 -11.01 -39.42 -12.08
N LEU A 390 -11.53 -38.25 -11.76
CA LEU A 390 -12.89 -38.08 -11.23
C LEU A 390 -13.76 -37.47 -12.33
N VAL A 391 -14.88 -38.12 -12.65
CA VAL A 391 -15.85 -37.66 -13.64
C VAL A 391 -17.18 -37.49 -12.94
N VAL A 392 -17.73 -36.27 -12.95
CA VAL A 392 -19.04 -35.97 -12.39
C VAL A 392 -20.00 -35.70 -13.54
N GLU A 393 -21.14 -36.38 -13.55
CA GLU A 393 -22.20 -36.08 -14.50
C GLU A 393 -22.94 -34.80 -14.12
N GLU A 394 -23.44 -34.09 -15.13
CA GLU A 394 -24.12 -32.80 -14.96
C GLU A 394 -25.30 -32.87 -13.96
N GLY A 395 -26.09 -33.94 -14.02
CA GLY A 395 -27.20 -34.15 -13.10
C GLY A 395 -26.78 -34.35 -11.64
N ALA A 396 -25.54 -34.81 -11.39
CA ALA A 396 -24.96 -34.94 -10.04
C ALA A 396 -24.20 -33.68 -9.62
N ALA A 397 -23.58 -32.96 -10.56
CA ALA A 397 -22.69 -31.83 -10.28
C ALA A 397 -23.35 -30.69 -9.51
N GLN A 398 -24.67 -30.51 -9.65
CA GLN A 398 -25.44 -29.46 -8.99
C GLN A 398 -25.93 -29.83 -7.59
N LEU A 399 -25.76 -31.08 -7.14
CA LEU A 399 -26.20 -31.50 -5.81
C LEU A 399 -25.41 -30.75 -4.73
N ALA A 400 -26.09 -30.05 -3.84
CA ALA A 400 -25.45 -29.36 -2.72
C ALA A 400 -24.96 -30.38 -1.69
N ILE A 401 -23.67 -30.31 -1.35
CA ILE A 401 -23.02 -31.15 -0.36
C ILE A 401 -22.47 -30.27 0.74
N SER A 402 -22.72 -30.68 1.98
CA SER A 402 -22.10 -30.10 3.16
C SER A 402 -21.34 -31.20 3.91
N GLY A 403 -20.21 -30.84 4.51
CA GLY A 403 -19.45 -31.76 5.33
C GLY A 403 -17.98 -31.41 5.42
N HIS A 404 -17.28 -32.24 6.19
CA HIS A 404 -15.86 -32.11 6.48
C HIS A 404 -15.15 -33.38 6.01
N VAL A 405 -14.06 -33.22 5.28
CA VAL A 405 -13.29 -34.32 4.70
C VAL A 405 -11.84 -34.18 5.10
N ARG A 406 -11.29 -35.19 5.77
CA ARG A 406 -9.83 -35.28 5.94
C ARG A 406 -9.21 -35.67 4.61
N ILE A 407 -8.23 -34.91 4.15
CA ILE A 407 -7.52 -35.11 2.88
C ILE A 407 -6.95 -36.53 2.79
N ALA A 408 -6.42 -37.06 3.90
CA ALA A 408 -5.90 -38.43 3.98
C ALA A 408 -6.97 -39.52 3.73
N GLN A 409 -8.26 -39.18 3.81
CA GLN A 409 -9.39 -40.09 3.66
C GLN A 409 -10.23 -39.78 2.41
N THR A 410 -9.74 -38.95 1.47
CA THR A 410 -10.46 -38.56 0.26
C THR A 410 -11.03 -39.75 -0.51
N GLU A 411 -10.26 -40.83 -0.73
CA GLU A 411 -10.77 -42.00 -1.46
C GLU A 411 -11.92 -42.71 -0.72
N ARG A 412 -11.82 -42.82 0.61
CA ARG A 412 -12.87 -43.44 1.44
C ARG A 412 -14.13 -42.60 1.38
N TRP A 413 -14.00 -41.28 1.47
CA TRP A 413 -15.13 -40.36 1.39
C TRP A 413 -15.81 -40.42 0.02
N LEU A 414 -15.05 -40.40 -1.08
CA LEU A 414 -15.57 -40.51 -2.45
C LEU A 414 -16.33 -41.82 -2.69
N ARG A 415 -15.88 -42.95 -2.13
CA ARG A 415 -16.63 -44.23 -2.21
C ARG A 415 -17.86 -44.26 -1.30
N GLY A 416 -17.84 -43.48 -0.22
CA GLY A 416 -18.94 -43.36 0.75
C GLY A 416 -20.05 -42.39 0.32
N LEU A 417 -19.83 -41.56 -0.71
CA LEU A 417 -20.79 -40.58 -1.25
C LEU A 417 -22.23 -41.11 -1.43
N PRO A 418 -22.45 -42.35 -1.93
CA PRO A 418 -23.78 -42.94 -2.07
C PRO A 418 -24.57 -43.12 -0.77
N GLN A 419 -23.93 -43.04 0.41
CA GLN A 419 -24.56 -43.23 1.72
C GLN A 419 -25.27 -41.97 2.22
N PHE A 420 -24.83 -40.80 1.76
CA PHE A 420 -25.33 -39.51 2.26
C PHE A 420 -25.76 -38.53 1.15
N ALA A 421 -25.56 -38.87 -0.12
CA ALA A 421 -26.10 -38.11 -1.26
C ALA A 421 -26.78 -39.05 -2.27
N PRO A 422 -27.77 -38.56 -3.03
CA PRO A 422 -28.50 -39.35 -4.04
C PRO A 422 -27.65 -39.55 -5.31
N VAL A 423 -26.48 -40.18 -5.15
CA VAL A 423 -25.54 -40.49 -6.22
C VAL A 423 -25.23 -41.98 -6.29
N GLN A 424 -24.69 -42.39 -7.42
CA GLN A 424 -24.04 -43.67 -7.64
C GLN A 424 -22.59 -43.39 -8.02
N VAL A 425 -21.68 -44.21 -7.49
CA VAL A 425 -20.25 -44.14 -7.79
C VAL A 425 -19.85 -45.45 -8.46
N SER A 426 -19.39 -45.37 -9.71
CA SER A 426 -18.89 -46.50 -10.47
C SER A 426 -17.41 -46.33 -10.80
N VAL A 427 -16.69 -47.44 -10.92
CA VAL A 427 -15.29 -47.44 -11.36
C VAL A 427 -15.27 -47.54 -12.87
N LEU A 428 -14.49 -46.68 -13.51
CA LEU A 428 -14.25 -46.70 -14.96
C LEU A 428 -13.16 -47.71 -15.32
N ASP A 429 -13.07 -48.10 -16.59
CA ASP A 429 -12.08 -49.07 -17.08
C ASP A 429 -10.63 -48.61 -16.85
N ASP A 430 -10.40 -47.29 -16.79
CA ASP A 430 -9.10 -46.66 -16.49
C ASP A 430 -8.77 -46.58 -14.98
N GLY A 431 -9.63 -47.13 -14.12
CA GLY A 431 -9.51 -47.05 -12.65
C GLY A 431 -9.99 -45.72 -12.05
N GLY A 432 -10.49 -44.81 -12.88
CA GLY A 432 -11.16 -43.58 -12.47
C GLY A 432 -12.51 -43.84 -11.77
N LEU A 433 -13.08 -42.79 -11.19
CA LEU A 433 -14.40 -42.82 -10.55
C LEU A 433 -15.38 -41.94 -11.33
N ARG A 434 -16.51 -42.52 -11.71
CA ARG A 434 -17.65 -41.81 -12.27
C ARG A 434 -18.71 -41.63 -11.20
N ILE A 435 -19.20 -40.40 -11.06
CA ILE A 435 -20.21 -40.00 -10.08
C ILE A 435 -21.44 -39.52 -10.85
N ALA A 436 -22.52 -40.29 -10.76
CA ALA A 436 -23.78 -40.06 -11.46
C ALA A 436 -24.90 -39.86 -10.44
N ARG A 437 -25.98 -39.16 -10.82
CA ARG A 437 -27.15 -39.04 -9.94
C ARG A 437 -27.86 -40.40 -9.88
N ARG A 438 -28.24 -40.84 -8.69
CA ARG A 438 -29.04 -42.06 -8.53
C ARG A 438 -30.41 -41.80 -9.15
N GLY A 439 -30.69 -42.44 -10.29
CA GLY A 439 -32.00 -42.34 -10.94
C GLY A 439 -33.08 -42.79 -9.98
N GLY A 440 -34.02 -41.89 -9.67
CA GLY A 440 -35.28 -42.27 -9.04
C GLY A 440 -36.03 -43.19 -10.01
N ARG A 441 -36.47 -44.35 -9.51
CA ARG A 441 -37.51 -45.13 -10.16
C ARG A 441 -38.70 -44.17 -10.34
N ALA A 442 -39.12 -43.90 -11.57
CA ALA A 442 -40.50 -43.50 -11.80
C ALA A 442 -41.33 -44.71 -11.36
N GLU A 443 -42.04 -44.59 -10.24
CA GLU A 443 -43.11 -45.55 -9.94
C GLU A 443 -44.21 -45.33 -11.00
N PRO A 444 -44.75 -46.43 -11.55
CA PRO A 444 -45.68 -46.42 -12.68
C PRO A 444 -47.04 -45.78 -12.38
#